data_AF-A0A392QSS1-F1
#
_entry.id   AF-A0A392QSS1-F1
#
_cell.length_a   1.000
_cell.length_b   1.000
_cell.length_c   1.000
_cell.angle_alpha   90.00
_cell.angle_beta   90.00
_cell.angle_gamma   90.00
#
_symmetry.space_group_name_H-M   'P 1'
#
loop_
_entity.id
_entity.type
_entity.pdbx_description
1 polymer ?
#
loop_
_entity_poly.entity_id
_entity_poly.type
_entity_poly.pdbx_seq_one_letter_code
_entity_poly.pdbx_strand_id
1 'polypeptide(L)' 'VAFGSNVLDIFEVNDIMSSKGWHLNALQRPNSIHICVTLQHVPVIEDFIKDLKESVNTGGEGRALVGGVERKRERNLPL' A
#
# COMPACT_ATOMS: atom_id res chain seq x y z
N VAL A 1 -0.97 11.69 -4.58
CA VAL A 1 -2.26 11.21 -4.04
C VAL A 1 -1.96 10.10 -3.04
N ALA A 2 -2.56 10.16 -1.84
CA ALA A 2 -2.43 9.11 -0.83
C ALA A 2 -3.77 8.37 -0.68
N PHE A 3 -3.72 7.06 -0.48
CA PHE A 3 -4.88 6.22 -0.26
C PHE A 3 -4.57 5.10 0.74
N GLY A 4 -5.60 4.64 1.44
CA GLY A 4 -5.53 3.59 2.45
C GLY A 4 -6.76 2.69 2.37
N SER A 5 -6.84 1.70 3.26
CA SER A 5 -8.00 0.81 3.36
C SER A 5 -8.38 0.58 4.81
N ASN A 6 -9.69 0.49 5.07
CA ASN A 6 -10.23 0.09 6.38
C ASN A 6 -10.43 -1.43 6.49
N VAL A 7 -10.32 -2.16 5.38
CA VAL A 7 -10.64 -3.59 5.30
C VAL A 7 -9.45 -4.47 4.86
N LEU A 8 -8.45 -3.87 4.22
CA LEU A 8 -7.21 -4.55 3.79
C LEU A 8 -5.99 -3.99 4.53
N ASP A 9 -4.93 -4.79 4.66
CA ASP A 9 -3.62 -4.24 5.02
C ASP A 9 -3.01 -3.56 3.80
N ILE A 10 -2.94 -2.22 3.83
CA ILE A 10 -2.44 -1.44 2.70
C ILE A 10 -0.96 -1.70 2.40
N PHE A 11 -0.19 -2.22 3.36
CA PHE A 11 1.21 -2.55 3.15
C PHE A 11 1.39 -3.87 2.41
N GLU A 12 0.48 -4.83 2.59
CA GLU A 12 0.47 -6.06 1.79
C GLU A 12 0.18 -5.74 0.31
N VAL A 13 -0.79 -4.85 0.06
CA VAL A 13 -1.05 -4.32 -1.30
C VAL A 13 0.20 -3.63 -1.85
N ASN A 14 0.92 -2.88 -1.02
CA ASN A 14 2.16 -2.22 -1.41
C ASN A 14 3.26 -3.21 -1.79
N ASP A 15 3.37 -4.32 -1.06
CA ASP A 15 4.37 -5.37 -1.32
C ASP A 15 4.08 -6.09 -2.64
N ILE A 16 2.81 -6.39 -2.93
CA ILE A 16 2.40 -6.97 -4.21
C ILE A 16 2.71 -5.99 -5.36
N MET A 17 2.33 -4.71 -5.22
CA MET A 17 2.66 -3.66 -6.19
C MET A 17 4.19 -3.54 -6.40
N SER A 18 4.97 -3.64 -5.32
CA SER A 18 6.44 -3.61 -5.38
C SER A 18 7.01 -4.81 -6.13
N SER A 19 6.44 -6.01 -5.96
CA SER A 19 6.84 -7.21 -6.72
C SER A 19 6.62 -7.06 -8.24
N LYS A 20 5.68 -6.20 -8.63
CA LYS A 20 5.36 -5.85 -10.02
C LYS A 20 6.19 -4.67 -10.55
N GLY A 21 7.10 -4.13 -9.73
CA GLY A 21 8.00 -3.03 -10.09
C GLY A 21 7.48 -1.63 -9.75
N TRP A 22 6.34 -1.51 -9.06
CA TRP A 22 5.80 -0.23 -8.63
C TRP A 22 6.37 0.20 -7.28
N HIS A 23 7.07 1.34 -7.25
CA HIS A 23 7.61 1.89 -6.00
C HIS A 23 6.71 3.01 -5.47
N LEU A 24 5.82 2.66 -4.53
CA LEU A 24 4.95 3.61 -3.86
C LEU A 24 5.49 3.98 -2.47
N ASN A 25 5.16 5.18 -2.01
CA ASN A 25 5.62 5.66 -0.71
C ASN A 25 4.68 5.15 0.39
N ALA A 26 5.19 4.30 1.28
CA ALA A 26 4.47 3.90 2.48
C ALA A 26 4.40 5.07 3.48
N LEU A 27 3.19 5.37 3.96
CA LEU A 27 2.91 6.42 4.92
C LEU A 27 2.28 5.82 6.19
N GLN A 28 2.43 6.54 7.30
CA GLN A 28 1.93 6.14 8.62
C GLN A 28 1.09 7.26 9.24
N ARG A 29 0.13 6.88 10.10
CA ARG A 29 -0.76 7.79 10.84
C ARG A 29 -1.63 8.68 9.92
N PRO A 30 -2.55 8.11 9.11
CA PRO A 30 -2.97 6.71 9.06
C PRO A 30 -2.10 5.84 8.13
N ASN A 31 -2.19 4.51 8.28
CA ASN A 31 -1.54 3.57 7.35
C ASN A 31 -2.08 3.84 5.94
N SER A 32 -1.19 4.19 5.03
CA SER A 32 -1.55 4.54 3.65
C SER A 32 -0.36 4.35 2.72
N ILE A 33 -0.63 4.39 1.42
CA ILE A 33 0.39 4.45 0.37
C ILE A 33 0.14 5.68 -0.50
N HIS A 34 1.20 6.24 -1.04
CA HIS A 34 1.17 7.47 -1.82
C HIS A 34 1.91 7.32 -3.13
N ILE A 35 1.30 7.83 -4.21
CA ILE A 35 1.93 8.02 -5.51
C ILE A 35 2.04 9.50 -5.84
N CYS A 36 3.23 9.94 -6.24
CA CYS A 36 3.45 11.26 -6.82
C CYS A 36 3.34 11.14 -8.34
N VAL A 37 2.24 11.62 -8.92
CA VAL A 37 2.02 11.53 -10.36
C VAL A 37 2.80 12.65 -11.05
N THR A 38 3.59 12.26 -12.04
CA THR A 38 4.40 13.12 -12.91
C THR A 38 4.09 12.80 -14.38
N LEU A 39 4.64 13.58 -15.32
CA LEU A 39 4.44 13.35 -16.76
C LEU A 39 4.90 11.95 -17.21
N GLN A 40 5.88 11.35 -16.54
CA GLN A 40 6.36 10.00 -16.87
C GLN A 40 5.32 8.90 -16.63
N HIS A 41 4.25 9.19 -15.89
CA HIS A 41 3.20 8.21 -15.61
C HIS A 41 2.16 8.13 -16.72
N VAL A 42 2.03 9.15 -17.58
CA VAL A 42 1.05 9.19 -18.69
C VAL A 42 1.01 7.91 -19.52
N PRO A 43 2.15 7.35 -20.00
CA PRO A 43 2.11 6.15 -20.83
C PRO A 43 1.76 4.86 -20.07
N VAL A 44 1.76 4.86 -18.73
CA VAL A 44 1.62 3.65 -17.90
C VAL A 44 0.39 3.68 -16.98
N ILE A 45 -0.55 4.61 -17.21
CA ILE A 45 -1.75 4.76 -16.37
C ILE A 45 -2.56 3.46 -16.33
N GLU A 46 -2.79 2.84 -17.49
CA GLU A 46 -3.61 1.62 -17.58
C GLU A 46 -2.95 0.43 -16.88
N ASP A 47 -1.63 0.27 -17.07
CA ASP A 47 -0.86 -0.77 -16.39
C ASP A 47 -0.89 -0.60 -14.87
N PHE A 48 -0.69 0.64 -14.39
CA PHE A 48 -0.78 0.96 -12.96
C PHE A 48 -2.14 0.60 -12.38
N ILE A 49 -3.24 0.99 -13.06
CA ILE A 49 -4.60 0.74 -12.58
C ILE A 49 -4.93 -0.75 -12.61
N LYS A 50 -4.52 -1.48 -13.66
CA LYS A 50 -4.68 -2.93 -13.76
C LYS A 50 -3.94 -3.63 -12.61
N ASP A 51 -2.68 -3.29 -12.40
CA ASP A 51 -1.85 -3.91 -11.37
C ASP A 51 -2.35 -3.61 -9.96
N LEU A 52 -2.82 -2.39 -9.71
CA LEU A 52 -3.41 -2.02 -8.43
C LEU A 52 -4.69 -2.80 -8.15
N LYS A 53 -5.58 -2.96 -9.14
CA LYS A 53 -6.80 -3.77 -9.00
C LYS A 53 -6.48 -5.23 -8.70
N GLU A 54 -5.54 -5.82 -9.43
CA GLU A 54 -5.09 -7.19 -9.19
C GLU A 54 -4.50 -7.34 -7.78
N SER A 55 -3.66 -6.40 -7.34
CA SER A 55 -3.04 -6.42 -6.01
C SER A 55 -4.05 -6.31 -4.88
N VAL A 56 -5.10 -5.49 -5.06
CA VAL A 56 -6.22 -5.37 -4.10
C VAL A 56 -7.02 -6.66 -4.01
N ASN A 57 -7.26 -7.34 -5.14
CA ASN A 57 -7.99 -8.61 -5.15
C ASN A 57 -7.18 -9.73 -4.49
N THR A 58 -5.89 -9.85 -4.81
CA THR A 58 -4.99 -10.86 -4.21
C THR A 58 -4.81 -10.63 -2.70
N GLY A 59 -4.60 -9.40 -2.25
CA GLY A 59 -4.52 -9.05 -0.83
C GLY A 59 -5.83 -9.24 -0.05
N GLY A 60 -6.95 -9.49 -0.75
CA GLY A 60 -8.24 -9.86 -0.16
C GLY A 60 -8.41 -11.35 0.11
N GLU A 61 -7.63 -12.22 -0.55
CA GLU A 61 -7.80 -13.69 -0.48
C GLU A 61 -6.92 -14.34 0.61
N GLY A 62 -5.98 -13.59 1.20
CA GLY A 62 -4.98 -14.09 2.16
C GLY A 62 -5.35 -14.06 3.65
N ARG A 63 -6.64 -14.13 4.03
CA ARG A 63 -7.03 -14.11 5.46
C ARG A 63 -7.58 -15.45 5.96
N ALA A 64 -6.69 -16.43 6.01
CA ALA A 64 -6.65 -17.38 7.11
C ALA A 64 -5.18 -17.77 7.38
N LEU A 65 -4.67 -17.39 8.57
CA LEU A 65 -3.35 -17.76 9.16
C LEU A 65 -2.18 -16.98 8.53
N VAL A 66 -1.33 -16.20 9.21
CA VAL A 66 -0.56 -16.45 10.44
C VAL A 66 0.01 -15.12 10.99
N GLY A 67 0.00 -14.94 12.31
CA GLY A 67 1.12 -14.33 13.06
C GLY A 67 1.27 -12.81 13.04
N GLY A 68 0.93 -12.16 14.16
CA GLY A 68 1.18 -10.74 14.37
C GLY A 68 2.66 -10.38 14.40
N VAL A 69 2.97 -9.22 13.82
CA VAL A 69 4.08 -8.37 14.26
C VAL A 69 3.46 -7.07 14.75
N GLU A 70 3.36 -6.96 16.07
CA GLU A 70 2.91 -5.75 16.74
C GLU A 70 3.97 -4.66 16.55
N ARG A 71 3.75 -3.75 15.58
CA ARG A 71 4.57 -2.54 15.47
C ARG A 71 4.29 -1.66 16.69
N LYS A 72 5.25 -1.63 17.61
CA LYS A 72 5.26 -0.78 18.81
C LYS A 72 4.75 0.62 18.48
N ARG A 73 3.58 0.97 19.02
CA ARG A 73 3.14 2.36 19.20
C ARG A 73 3.94 2.93 20.38
N GLU A 74 5.11 3.50 20.11
CA GLU A 74 5.75 4.35 21.11
C GLU A 74 5.21 5.77 20.99
N ARG A 75 4.74 6.24 22.15
CA ARG A 75 3.93 7.43 22.41
C ARG A 75 4.86 8.59 22.75
N ASN A 76 4.47 9.79 22.33
CA ASN A 76 4.79 11.11 22.89
C ASN A 76 6.27 11.53 23.00
N LEU A 77 6.62 12.59 22.27
CA LEU A 77 7.56 13.61 22.79
C LEU A 77 6.77 14.90 23.06
N PRO A 78 6.91 15.54 24.23
CA PRO A 78 6.54 16.94 24.38
C PRO A 78 7.57 17.83 23.66
N LEU A 79 7.14 19.07 23.38
CA LEU A 79 7.81 20.12 22.59
C LEU A 79 9.31 20.26 22.84
#